data_AF-A0A924QN31-F1
#
_entry.id   AF-A0A924QN31-F1
#
_cell.length_a   1.000
_cell.length_b   1.000
_cell.length_c   1.000
_cell.angle_alpha   90.00
_cell.angle_beta   90.00
_cell.angle_gamma   90.00
#
_symmetry.space_group_name_H-M   'P 1'
#
loop_
_entity.id
_entity.type
_entity.pdbx_description
1 polymer ?
#
loop_
_entity_poly.entity_id
_entity_poly.type
_entity_poly.pdbx_seq_one_letter_code
_entity_poly.pdbx_strand_id
1 'polypeptide(L)'
;MSFTPTFLDMLSAAERQNQSMLCVGLDPEPSRFPGVLNGNANKIYDFCAAIVDATADLAMAFKPQIAYFAAHRAEGQLERLMAHMRRAAPGVPI
;
A
#
# COMPACT_ATOMS: atom_id res chain seq x y z
N MET A 1 -24.20 8.93 17.88
CA MET A 1 -24.00 8.14 16.65
C MET A 1 -22.56 8.38 16.21
N SER A 2 -21.74 7.33 16.08
CA SER A 2 -20.38 7.48 15.54
C SER A 2 -20.47 7.50 14.03
N PHE A 3 -19.90 8.52 13.38
CA PHE A 3 -19.83 8.58 11.92
C PHE A 3 -18.65 7.73 11.45
N THR A 4 -18.92 6.73 10.62
CA THR A 4 -17.89 5.97 9.91
C THR A 4 -17.77 6.56 8.50
N PRO A 5 -16.61 7.14 8.12
CA PRO A 5 -16.42 7.69 6.78
C PRO A 5 -16.56 6.59 5.72
N THR A 6 -17.22 6.91 4.61
CA THR A 6 -17.27 6.01 3.45
C THR A 6 -15.93 6.03 2.70
N PHE A 7 -15.74 5.09 1.76
CA PHE A 7 -14.57 5.09 0.89
C PHE A 7 -14.42 6.41 0.11
N LEU A 8 -15.52 6.97 -0.41
CA LEU A 8 -15.51 8.23 -1.16
C LEU A 8 -15.20 9.43 -0.26
N ASP A 9 -15.63 9.40 1.00
CA ASP A 9 -15.27 10.44 1.98
C ASP A 9 -13.76 10.42 2.26
N MET A 10 -13.19 9.22 2.48
CA MET A 10 -11.75 9.05 2.69
C MET A 10 -10.94 9.49 1.47
N LEU A 11 -11.34 9.06 0.27
CA LEU A 11 -10.66 9.42 -0.98
C LEU A 11 -10.64 10.93 -1.20
N SER A 12 -11.79 11.58 -1.05
CA SER A 12 -11.91 13.04 -1.21
C SER A 12 -11.13 13.80 -0.14
N ALA A 13 -11.07 13.27 1.09
CA ALA A 13 -10.29 13.86 2.17
C ALA A 13 -8.78 13.73 1.91
N ALA A 14 -8.31 12.55 1.50
CA ALA A 14 -6.90 12.28 1.20
C ALA A 14 -6.41 13.10 -0.01
N GLU A 15 -7.22 13.22 -1.08
CA GLU A 15 -6.94 14.08 -2.24
C GLU A 15 -6.68 15.54 -1.80
N ARG A 16 -7.59 16.09 -0.99
CA ARG A 16 -7.45 17.46 -0.48
C ARG A 16 -6.31 17.61 0.53
N GLN A 17 -6.09 16.62 1.39
CA GLN A 17 -5.03 16.70 2.39
C GLN A 17 -3.64 16.66 1.74
N ASN A 18 -3.45 15.75 0.79
CA ASN A 18 -2.17 15.51 0.13
C ASN A 18 -2.00 16.34 -1.16
N GLN A 19 -3.02 17.12 -1.54
CA GLN A 19 -3.05 17.95 -2.76
C GLN A 19 -2.65 17.13 -4.01
N SER A 20 -3.20 15.93 -4.11
CA SER A 20 -2.69 14.92 -5.03
C SER A 20 -3.80 13.95 -5.46
N MET A 21 -3.75 13.53 -6.72
CA MET A 21 -4.57 12.45 -7.26
C MET A 21 -3.78 11.14 -7.41
N LEU A 22 -2.63 11.02 -6.73
CA LEU A 22 -1.75 9.87 -6.85
C LEU A 22 -2.38 8.61 -6.23
N CYS A 23 -2.55 7.56 -7.02
CA CYS A 23 -2.82 6.22 -6.53
C CYS A 23 -1.54 5.38 -6.62
N VAL A 24 -1.05 4.90 -5.48
CA VAL A 24 0.18 4.10 -5.41
C VAL A 24 -0.17 2.63 -5.57
N GLY A 25 0.23 2.05 -6.71
CA GLY A 25 0.12 0.62 -6.98
C GLY A 25 1.21 -0.18 -6.27
N LEU A 26 0.85 -1.30 -5.64
CA LEU A 26 1.80 -2.21 -4.99
C LEU A 26 1.71 -3.58 -5.67
N ASP A 27 2.57 -3.76 -6.67
CA ASP A 27 2.57 -4.88 -7.61
C ASP A 27 3.96 -5.58 -7.54
N PRO A 28 4.29 -6.27 -6.43
CA PRO A 28 5.64 -6.73 -6.16
C PRO A 28 6.07 -7.86 -7.10
N GLU A 29 7.16 -7.64 -7.83
CA GLU A 29 7.83 -8.64 -8.67
C GLU A 29 9.26 -8.83 -8.15
N PRO A 30 9.55 -9.88 -7.34
CA PRO A 30 10.83 -10.08 -6.68
C PRO A 30 12.03 -10.09 -7.64
N SER A 31 11.86 -10.58 -8.87
CA SER A 31 12.93 -10.56 -9.89
C SER A 31 13.39 -9.14 -10.27
N ARG A 32 12.53 -8.13 -10.03
CA ARG A 32 12.79 -6.71 -10.29
C ARG A 32 13.19 -5.93 -9.04
N PHE A 33 13.29 -6.58 -7.89
CA PHE A 33 13.72 -5.89 -6.66
C PHE A 33 15.17 -5.43 -6.75
N PRO A 34 15.51 -4.28 -6.15
CA PRO A 34 16.87 -3.72 -6.23
C PRO A 34 17.83 -4.40 -5.25
N GLY A 35 19.10 -4.44 -5.64
CA GLY A 35 20.22 -4.80 -4.76
C GLY A 35 20.02 -6.12 -4.01
N VAL A 36 20.22 -6.08 -2.69
CA VAL A 36 20.16 -7.26 -1.81
C VAL A 36 18.77 -7.90 -1.71
N LEU A 37 17.72 -7.25 -2.23
CA LEU A 37 16.36 -7.79 -2.25
C LEU A 37 16.05 -8.58 -3.52
N ASN A 38 16.92 -8.54 -4.54
CA ASN A 38 16.66 -9.18 -5.83
C ASN A 38 16.35 -10.68 -5.69
N GLY A 39 15.24 -11.10 -6.28
CA GLY A 39 14.76 -12.48 -6.27
C GLY A 39 14.19 -12.97 -4.94
N ASN A 40 14.21 -12.17 -3.88
CA ASN A 40 13.82 -12.62 -2.55
C ASN A 40 12.34 -12.38 -2.25
N ALA A 41 11.50 -13.39 -2.51
CA ALA A 41 10.07 -13.33 -2.22
C ALA A 41 9.72 -13.13 -0.73
N ASN A 42 10.62 -13.46 0.20
CA ASN A 42 10.41 -13.19 1.64
C ASN A 42 10.51 -11.70 1.99
N LYS A 43 10.89 -10.85 1.02
CA LYS A 43 11.06 -9.41 1.16
C LYS A 43 9.95 -8.58 0.52
N ILE A 44 8.87 -9.23 0.05
CA ILE A 44 7.73 -8.54 -0.57
C ILE A 44 7.12 -7.51 0.40
N TYR A 45 6.88 -7.88 1.66
CA TYR A 45 6.38 -6.95 2.68
C TYR A 45 7.35 -5.77 2.87
N ASP A 46 8.63 -6.06 3.10
CA ASP A 46 9.64 -5.03 3.40
C ASP A 46 9.73 -4.01 2.24
N PHE A 47 9.71 -4.51 1.00
CA PHE A 47 9.74 -3.68 -0.20
C PHE A 47 8.49 -2.80 -0.34
N CYS A 48 7.30 -3.39 -0.23
CA CYS A 48 6.05 -2.63 -0.35
C CYS A 48 5.83 -1.66 0.82
N ALA A 49 6.20 -2.02 2.04
CA ALA A 49 6.08 -1.15 3.21
C ALA A 49 6.98 0.09 3.06
N ALA A 50 8.20 -0.06 2.55
CA ALA A 50 9.08 1.07 2.26
C ALA A 50 8.47 2.05 1.23
N ILE A 51 7.76 1.54 0.22
CA ILE A 51 7.03 2.38 -0.75
C ILE A 51 5.88 3.12 -0.05
N VAL A 52 5.10 2.44 0.78
CA VAL A 52 4.01 3.05 1.56
C VAL A 52 4.55 4.17 2.43
N ASP A 53 5.61 3.92 3.19
CA ASP A 53 6.21 4.91 4.10
C ASP A 53 6.74 6.13 3.35
N ALA A 54 7.35 5.93 2.18
CA ALA A 54 7.88 6.99 1.34
C ALA A 54 6.80 7.80 0.59
N THR A 55 5.55 7.35 0.57
CA THR A 55 4.48 7.96 -0.24
C THR A 55 3.19 8.27 0.53
N ALA A 56 3.16 8.02 1.84
CA ALA A 56 1.96 8.18 2.68
C ALA A 56 1.41 9.61 2.70
N ASP A 57 2.28 10.61 2.59
CA ASP A 57 1.94 12.04 2.54
C ASP A 57 1.60 12.55 1.13
N LEU A 58 1.72 11.69 0.11
CA LEU A 58 1.48 12.03 -1.29
C LEU A 58 0.28 11.28 -1.88
N ALA A 59 -0.04 10.08 -1.38
CA ALA A 59 -1.04 9.20 -1.96
C ALA A 59 -2.47 9.60 -1.58
N MET A 60 -3.39 9.63 -2.54
CA MET A 60 -4.83 9.65 -2.25
C MET A 60 -5.42 8.25 -2.06
N ALA A 61 -4.73 7.21 -2.55
CA ALA A 61 -5.12 5.82 -2.38
C ALA A 61 -3.90 4.90 -2.53
N PHE A 62 -3.94 3.75 -1.84
CA PHE A 62 -3.08 2.61 -2.14
C PHE A 62 -3.87 1.56 -2.89
N LYS A 63 -3.21 0.80 -3.78
CA LYS A 63 -3.86 -0.27 -4.53
C LYS A 63 -2.95 -1.50 -4.59
N PRO A 64 -2.98 -2.38 -3.58
CA PRO A 64 -2.26 -3.65 -3.64
C PRO A 64 -2.90 -4.59 -4.66
N GLN A 65 -2.09 -5.16 -5.56
CA GLN A 65 -2.60 -6.09 -6.57
C GLN A 65 -2.42 -7.54 -6.12
N ILE A 66 -3.50 -8.17 -5.65
CA ILE A 66 -3.52 -9.53 -5.07
C ILE A 66 -2.82 -10.58 -5.95
N ALA A 67 -2.94 -10.50 -7.28
CA ALA A 67 -2.35 -11.48 -8.19
C ALA A 67 -0.82 -11.60 -8.05
N TYR A 68 -0.12 -10.48 -7.82
CA TYR A 68 1.34 -10.47 -7.61
C TYR A 68 1.72 -11.11 -6.27
N PHE A 69 0.94 -10.89 -5.21
CA PHE A 69 1.18 -11.52 -3.92
C PHE A 69 0.90 -13.03 -3.98
N ALA A 70 -0.21 -13.43 -4.61
CA ALA A 70 -0.62 -14.84 -4.73
C ALA A 70 0.38 -15.67 -5.56
N ALA A 71 0.97 -15.09 -6.60
CA ALA A 71 2.01 -15.73 -7.42
C ALA A 71 3.23 -16.21 -6.59
N HIS A 72 3.46 -15.59 -5.42
CA HIS A 72 4.55 -15.92 -4.51
C HIS A 72 4.08 -16.52 -3.18
N ARG A 73 2.81 -16.90 -3.05
CA ARG A 73 2.20 -17.37 -1.79
C ARG A 73 2.40 -16.38 -0.63
N ALA A 74 2.31 -15.09 -0.95
CA ALA A 74 2.63 -13.98 -0.07
C ALA A 74 1.38 -13.30 0.53
N GLU A 75 0.25 -14.01 0.62
CA GLU A 75 -1.01 -13.48 1.16
C GLU A 75 -0.85 -13.00 2.61
N GLY A 76 -0.10 -13.75 3.43
CA GLY A 76 0.23 -13.30 4.80
C GLY A 76 1.12 -12.05 4.84
N GLN A 77 1.94 -11.81 3.81
CA GLN A 77 2.67 -10.55 3.67
C GLN A 77 1.74 -9.40 3.25
N LEU A 78 0.74 -9.68 2.40
CA LEU A 78 -0.28 -8.71 2.02
C LEU A 78 -1.15 -8.30 3.22
N GLU A 79 -1.62 -9.24 4.04
CA GLU A 79 -2.39 -8.92 5.24
C GLU A 79 -1.61 -8.00 6.19
N ARG A 80 -0.33 -8.31 6.42
CA ARG A 80 0.58 -7.47 7.20
C ARG A 80 0.75 -6.08 6.58
N LEU A 81 0.87 -6.00 5.26
CA LEU A 81 0.98 -4.74 4.52
C LEU A 81 -0.31 -3.91 4.62
N MET A 82 -1.49 -4.53 4.52
CA MET A 82 -2.76 -3.83 4.71
C MET A 82 -2.90 -3.27 6.13
N ALA A 83 -2.47 -4.02 7.14
CA ALA A 83 -2.41 -3.50 8.51
C ALA A 83 -1.40 -2.36 8.66
N HIS A 84 -0.28 -2.40 7.94
CA HIS A 84 0.71 -1.33 7.91
C HIS A 84 0.15 -0.06 7.27
N MET A 85 -0.45 -0.15 6.07
CA MET A 85 -1.08 0.98 5.38
C MET A 85 -2.12 1.69 6.24
N ARG A 86 -2.98 0.92 6.95
CA ARG A 86 -3.98 1.48 7.87
C ARG A 86 -3.38 2.25 9.06
N ARG A 87 -2.16 1.90 9.50
CA ARG A 87 -1.47 2.62 10.59
C ARG A 87 -0.67 3.80 10.08
N ALA A 88 0.05 3.62 8.97
CA ALA A 88 0.93 4.63 8.39
C ALA A 88 0.13 5.79 7.75
N ALA A 89 -1.02 5.48 7.15
CA ALA A 89 -1.87 6.44 6.46
C ALA A 89 -3.37 6.20 6.77
N PRO A 90 -3.83 6.44 8.01
CA PRO A 90 -5.17 6.06 8.47
C PRO A 90 -6.32 6.76 7.70
N GLY A 91 -6.05 7.90 7.07
CA GLY A 91 -7.01 8.62 6.23
C GLY A 91 -6.98 8.24 4.75
N VAL A 92 -6.03 7.41 4.32
CA VAL A 92 -5.85 7.03 2.92
C VAL A 92 -6.52 5.67 2.66
N PRO A 93 -7.49 5.58 1.73
CA PRO A 93 -8.13 4.32 1.38
C PRO A 93 -7.16 3.35 0.69
N ILE A 94 -7.45 2.05 0.84
CA ILE A 94 -6.74 0.91 0.24
C ILE A 94 -7.72 0.15 -0.64
#